data_AF-A0A2H5ZIS7-F1
#
_entry.id   AF-A0A2H5ZIS7-F1
#
_cell.length_a   1.000
_cell.length_b   1.000
_cell.length_c   1.000
_cell.angle_alpha   90.00
_cell.angle_beta   90.00
_cell.angle_gamma   90.00
#
_symmetry.space_group_name_H-M   'P 1'
#
loop_
_entity.id
_entity.type
_entity.pdbx_description
1 polymer ?
#
loop_
_entity_poly.entity_id
_entity_poly.type
_entity_poly.pdbx_seq_one_letter_code
_entity_poly.pdbx_strand_id
1 'polypeptide(L)'
;MIPPSGTDENGVPIFERSFGAGFFLVIEAKPGTSNSAPDTRNLYNPSDPSSRPDVQILSSRPLGNGSPEVCDKGPPPFPLGGVPGFPSLNLDDPSQAVTDALNDFACRLANNTIDPCTLDDRERPAYVASDTTTQVCSDGVIGTEMRFPSGSTTLIVRWRDRNGYYGRPAKIIIRVP
;
A
#
# COMPACT_ATOMS: atom_id res chain seq x y z
N MET A 1 1.93 10.86 -13.81
CA MET A 1 0.94 9.92 -13.23
C MET A 1 -0.35 9.95 -14.03
N ILE A 2 -1.16 8.89 -13.96
CA ILE A 2 -2.48 8.85 -14.61
C ILE A 2 -3.50 9.48 -13.63
N PRO A 3 -4.33 10.46 -14.06
CA PRO A 3 -5.41 10.98 -13.23
C PRO A 3 -6.47 9.88 -13.01
N PRO A 4 -7.28 9.96 -11.94
CA PRO A 4 -8.38 9.02 -11.75
C PRO A 4 -9.35 9.09 -12.93
N SER A 5 -9.89 7.95 -13.37
CA SER A 5 -10.90 7.86 -14.43
C SER A 5 -12.27 8.31 -13.97
N GLY A 6 -12.48 8.41 -12.65
CA GLY A 6 -13.69 8.91 -12.02
C GLY A 6 -13.63 8.80 -10.51
N THR A 7 -14.78 8.94 -9.86
CA THR A 7 -14.96 8.68 -8.43
C THR A 7 -16.17 7.78 -8.21
N ASP A 8 -16.20 7.01 -7.12
CA ASP A 8 -17.42 6.33 -6.69
C ASP A 8 -18.43 7.31 -6.07
N GLU A 9 -19.56 6.76 -5.61
CA GLU A 9 -20.63 7.53 -4.94
C GLU A 9 -20.19 8.22 -3.64
N ASN A 10 -19.09 7.77 -3.03
CA ASN A 10 -18.51 8.32 -1.80
C ASN A 10 -17.33 9.25 -2.08
N GLY A 11 -17.03 9.55 -3.35
CA GLY A 11 -15.91 10.41 -3.76
C GLY A 11 -14.55 9.71 -3.75
N VAL A 12 -14.49 8.37 -3.64
CA VAL A 12 -13.23 7.61 -3.70
C VAL A 12 -12.73 7.58 -5.15
N PRO A 13 -11.51 8.03 -5.44
CA PRO A 13 -10.97 8.04 -6.80
C PRO A 13 -10.81 6.63 -7.35
N ILE A 14 -11.24 6.46 -8.60
CA ILE A 14 -11.14 5.21 -9.36
C ILE A 14 -9.98 5.36 -10.33
N PHE A 15 -9.06 4.41 -10.29
CA PHE A 15 -7.97 4.26 -11.24
C PHE A 15 -8.23 3.02 -12.07
N GLU A 16 -8.38 3.22 -13.37
CA GLU A 16 -8.62 2.18 -14.35
C GLU A 16 -7.56 2.26 -15.44
N ARG A 17 -7.17 1.11 -15.99
CA ARG A 17 -6.40 1.07 -17.23
C ARG A 17 -7.24 0.46 -18.33
N SER A 18 -7.44 1.22 -19.39
CA SER A 18 -8.14 0.76 -20.60
C SER A 18 -7.28 -0.17 -21.47
N PHE A 19 -5.94 -0.09 -21.34
CA PHE A 19 -4.95 -0.91 -22.07
C PHE A 19 -3.54 -0.75 -21.45
N GLY A 20 -2.62 -1.71 -21.70
CA GLY A 20 -1.19 -1.60 -21.35
C GLY A 20 -0.72 -2.31 -20.07
N ALA A 21 0.49 -1.96 -19.60
CA ALA A 21 1.18 -2.59 -18.46
C ALA A 21 0.43 -2.42 -17.12
N GLY A 22 0.86 -3.15 -16.07
CA GLY A 22 0.24 -3.17 -14.75
C GLY A 22 0.25 -1.83 -13.99
N PHE A 23 -0.07 -1.88 -12.69
CA PHE A 23 -0.11 -0.71 -11.83
C PHE A 23 1.23 -0.49 -11.14
N PHE A 24 1.60 0.77 -10.93
CA PHE A 24 2.70 1.17 -10.06
C PHE A 24 2.10 1.85 -8.83
N LEU A 25 2.30 1.27 -7.65
CA LEU A 25 1.69 1.80 -6.43
C LEU A 25 2.66 2.74 -5.74
N VAL A 26 2.19 3.95 -5.43
CA VAL A 26 2.94 4.98 -4.72
C VAL A 26 2.08 5.48 -3.57
N ILE A 27 2.64 5.51 -2.37
CA ILE A 27 2.01 6.07 -1.20
C ILE A 27 2.93 7.16 -0.66
N GLU A 28 2.38 8.33 -0.46
CA GLU A 28 3.06 9.47 0.16
C GLU A 28 2.35 9.92 1.42
N ALA A 29 3.12 10.44 2.36
CA ALA A 29 2.58 11.09 3.54
C ALA A 29 3.38 12.35 3.90
N LYS A 30 2.71 13.23 4.63
CA LYS A 30 3.28 14.43 5.24
C LYS A 30 3.12 14.39 6.76
N PRO A 31 3.90 15.19 7.51
CA PRO A 31 3.69 15.35 8.94
C PRO A 31 2.26 15.81 9.25
N GLY A 32 1.67 15.21 10.27
CA GLY A 32 0.35 15.59 10.77
C GLY A 32 0.43 16.74 11.78
N THR A 33 -0.60 16.85 12.62
CA THR A 33 -0.68 17.86 13.70
C THR A 33 0.40 17.70 14.77
N SER A 34 1.01 16.51 14.88
CA SER A 34 2.16 16.23 15.74
C SER A 34 3.46 16.86 15.24
N ASN A 35 3.50 17.37 14.00
CA ASN A 35 4.69 17.80 13.27
C ASN A 35 5.79 16.72 13.15
N SER A 36 5.48 15.47 13.48
CA SER A 36 6.42 14.36 13.30
C SER A 36 6.33 13.82 11.89
N ALA A 37 7.48 13.51 11.30
CA ALA A 37 7.54 12.83 10.01
C ALA A 37 6.84 11.45 10.10
N PRO A 38 6.18 11.01 9.02
CA PRO A 38 5.79 9.62 8.83
C PRO A 38 6.99 8.69 8.98
N ASP A 39 6.78 7.50 9.50
CA ASP A 39 7.83 6.51 9.76
C ASP A 39 7.70 5.30 8.82
N THR A 40 8.73 4.50 8.61
CA THR A 40 8.71 3.45 7.56
C THR A 40 9.14 2.08 8.09
N ARG A 41 8.92 1.81 9.37
CA ARG A 41 9.35 0.54 9.99
C ARG A 41 8.35 -0.57 9.69
N ASN A 42 8.90 -1.75 9.45
CA ASN A 42 8.19 -3.02 9.50
C ASN A 42 8.48 -3.68 10.83
N LEU A 43 7.45 -4.02 11.60
CA LEU A 43 7.58 -4.48 12.99
C LEU A 43 7.19 -5.96 13.17
N TYR A 44 7.01 -6.70 12.08
CA TYR A 44 6.39 -8.03 12.08
C TYR A 44 6.91 -9.00 13.15
N ASN A 45 5.98 -9.48 13.97
CA ASN A 45 6.13 -10.63 14.86
C ASN A 45 4.89 -11.55 14.68
N PRO A 46 5.08 -12.82 14.25
CA PRO A 46 3.97 -13.74 13.92
C PRO A 46 3.07 -14.09 15.11
N SER A 47 3.49 -13.78 16.33
CA SER A 47 2.77 -14.09 17.57
C SER A 47 2.26 -12.85 18.30
N ASP A 48 2.36 -11.66 17.70
CA ASP A 48 1.96 -10.39 18.32
C ASP A 48 1.10 -9.54 17.37
N PRO A 49 -0.22 -9.43 17.58
CA PRO A 49 -1.10 -8.66 16.71
C PRO A 49 -0.95 -7.13 16.86
N SER A 50 -0.10 -6.66 17.77
CA SER A 50 0.26 -5.25 17.87
C SER A 50 1.48 -4.88 17.01
N SER A 51 2.17 -5.88 16.45
CA SER A 51 3.40 -5.75 15.66
C SER A 51 3.18 -5.28 14.22
N ARG A 52 2.46 -4.17 14.06
CA ARG A 52 2.01 -3.62 12.77
C ARG A 52 3.07 -2.72 12.13
N PRO A 53 3.16 -2.67 10.79
CA PRO A 53 4.02 -1.72 10.10
C PRO A 53 3.52 -0.28 10.28
N ASP A 54 4.39 0.68 10.03
CA ASP A 54 4.03 2.10 10.07
C ASP A 54 3.11 2.48 8.91
N VAL A 55 3.38 1.97 7.70
CA VAL A 55 2.47 2.06 6.55
C VAL A 55 1.50 0.88 6.60
N GLN A 56 0.22 1.16 6.75
CA GLN A 56 -0.81 0.14 6.91
C GLN A 56 -1.77 0.17 5.74
N ILE A 57 -1.75 -0.89 4.91
CA ILE A 57 -2.59 -1.02 3.72
C ILE A 57 -3.40 -2.30 3.81
N LEU A 58 -4.72 -2.20 3.58
CA LEU A 58 -5.58 -3.36 3.34
C LEU A 58 -6.20 -3.28 1.95
N SER A 59 -6.35 -4.45 1.34
CA SER A 59 -7.08 -4.64 0.09
C SER A 59 -8.43 -5.27 0.36
N SER A 60 -9.49 -4.85 -0.35
CA SER A 60 -10.83 -5.43 -0.18
C SER A 60 -10.96 -6.83 -0.78
N ARG A 61 -10.02 -7.21 -1.65
CA ARG A 61 -9.98 -8.50 -2.35
C ARG A 61 -8.56 -9.08 -2.31
N PRO A 62 -8.42 -10.42 -2.39
CA PRO A 62 -7.10 -11.04 -2.45
C PRO A 62 -6.31 -10.53 -3.66
N LEU A 63 -5.02 -10.27 -3.45
CA LEU A 63 -4.06 -9.92 -4.49
C LEU A 63 -3.17 -11.11 -4.81
N GLY A 64 -2.74 -11.25 -6.07
CA GLY A 64 -1.96 -12.40 -6.50
C GLY A 64 -2.72 -13.71 -6.26
N ASN A 65 -2.14 -14.63 -5.50
CA ASN A 65 -2.79 -15.88 -5.08
C ASN A 65 -3.59 -15.75 -3.77
N GLY A 66 -3.55 -14.60 -3.09
CA GLY A 66 -4.25 -14.37 -1.82
C GLY A 66 -3.65 -15.07 -0.60
N SER A 67 -2.39 -15.51 -0.67
CA SER A 67 -1.68 -16.18 0.42
C SER A 67 -1.75 -15.38 1.74
N PRO A 68 -1.92 -16.01 2.90
CA PRO A 68 -1.75 -15.35 4.19
C PRO A 68 -0.29 -15.33 4.68
N GLU A 69 0.65 -15.93 3.93
CA GLU A 69 2.06 -15.98 4.32
C GLU A 69 2.72 -14.59 4.23
N VAL A 70 3.29 -14.12 5.32
CA VAL A 70 3.85 -12.77 5.40
C VAL A 70 5.22 -12.69 4.73
N CYS A 71 5.35 -11.81 3.74
CA CYS A 71 6.55 -11.50 2.97
C CYS A 71 7.13 -12.68 2.19
N ASP A 72 6.38 -13.76 2.04
CA ASP A 72 6.74 -14.96 1.29
C ASP A 72 8.19 -15.45 1.52
N LYS A 73 8.69 -15.34 2.75
CA LYS A 73 10.07 -15.72 3.08
C LYS A 73 10.20 -17.24 3.05
N GLY A 74 10.97 -17.79 2.12
CA GLY A 74 11.23 -19.23 2.02
C GLY A 74 12.41 -19.56 1.10
N PRO A 75 12.90 -20.82 1.09
CA PRO A 75 13.93 -21.23 0.14
C PRO A 75 13.39 -21.24 -1.30
N PRO A 76 14.25 -21.09 -2.32
CA PRO A 76 13.86 -21.21 -3.71
C PRO A 76 13.10 -22.52 -4.05
N PRO A 77 12.10 -22.47 -4.95
CA PRO A 77 11.54 -21.25 -5.54
C PRO A 77 10.79 -20.47 -4.45
N PHE A 78 11.16 -19.20 -4.23
CA PHE A 78 10.46 -18.34 -3.29
C PHE A 78 8.97 -18.41 -3.65
N PRO A 79 8.06 -18.66 -2.70
CA PRO A 79 6.65 -18.60 -3.02
C PRO A 79 6.37 -17.21 -3.61
N LEU A 80 5.98 -17.14 -4.88
CA LEU A 80 5.40 -15.92 -5.44
C LEU A 80 3.99 -15.86 -4.83
N GLY A 81 3.88 -15.28 -3.64
CA GLY A 81 2.66 -15.32 -2.85
C GLY A 81 1.62 -14.32 -3.31
N GLY A 82 0.96 -13.73 -2.33
CA GLY A 82 -0.22 -12.90 -2.49
C GLY A 82 -0.52 -12.19 -1.19
N VAL A 83 -1.37 -11.17 -1.25
CA VAL A 83 -1.85 -10.46 -0.05
C VAL A 83 -3.31 -10.86 0.18
N PRO A 84 -3.72 -11.27 1.39
CA PRO A 84 -5.09 -11.65 1.66
C PRO A 84 -6.03 -10.43 1.62
N GLY A 85 -7.29 -10.67 1.20
CA GLY A 85 -8.30 -9.62 1.09
C GLY A 85 -9.20 -9.50 2.32
N PHE A 86 -9.58 -8.27 2.67
CA PHE A 86 -10.46 -7.94 3.80
C PHE A 86 -11.60 -7.01 3.35
N PRO A 87 -12.79 -7.55 3.05
CA PRO A 87 -13.92 -6.76 2.52
C PRO A 87 -14.37 -5.60 3.42
N SER A 88 -14.21 -5.72 4.75
CA SER A 88 -14.58 -4.66 5.70
C SER A 88 -13.60 -3.48 5.72
N LEU A 89 -12.37 -3.67 5.22
CA LEU A 89 -11.29 -2.67 5.25
C LEU A 89 -11.06 -2.04 6.64
N ASN A 90 -11.25 -2.83 7.70
CA ASN A 90 -11.10 -2.36 9.08
C ASN A 90 -9.63 -2.40 9.52
N LEU A 91 -8.96 -1.25 9.46
CA LEU A 91 -7.57 -1.07 9.89
C LEU A 91 -7.37 -1.23 11.42
N ASP A 92 -8.45 -1.13 12.20
CA ASP A 92 -8.44 -1.21 13.67
C ASP A 92 -8.76 -2.62 14.20
N ASP A 93 -9.05 -3.57 13.32
CA ASP A 93 -9.26 -4.97 13.71
C ASP A 93 -8.00 -5.50 14.41
N PRO A 94 -8.09 -6.00 15.66
CA PRO A 94 -6.94 -6.40 16.47
C PRO A 94 -6.45 -7.83 16.17
N SER A 95 -6.96 -8.50 15.14
CA SER A 95 -6.58 -9.87 14.82
C SER A 95 -5.15 -9.98 14.29
N GLN A 96 -4.55 -11.17 14.49
CA GLN A 96 -3.28 -11.53 13.87
C GLN A 96 -3.42 -11.53 12.35
N ALA A 97 -4.54 -12.03 11.80
CA ALA A 97 -4.79 -12.06 10.36
C ALA A 97 -4.69 -10.68 9.68
N VAL A 98 -5.27 -9.63 10.30
CA VAL A 98 -5.12 -8.26 9.78
C VAL A 98 -3.69 -7.77 9.94
N THR A 99 -3.04 -8.05 11.07
CA THR A 99 -1.64 -7.67 11.31
C THR A 99 -0.69 -8.30 10.30
N ASP A 100 -0.90 -9.57 9.96
CA ASP A 100 -0.15 -10.32 8.97
C ASP A 100 -0.35 -9.70 7.58
N ALA A 101 -1.59 -9.43 7.19
CA ALA A 101 -1.91 -8.78 5.92
C ALA A 101 -1.28 -7.39 5.76
N LEU A 102 -1.31 -6.59 6.83
CA LEU A 102 -0.67 -5.27 6.86
C LEU A 102 0.84 -5.40 6.66
N ASN A 103 1.50 -6.31 7.38
CA ASN A 103 2.93 -6.55 7.24
C ASN A 103 3.30 -7.12 5.86
N ASP A 104 2.48 -8.04 5.33
CA ASP A 104 2.70 -8.64 4.01
C ASP A 104 2.61 -7.60 2.89
N PHE A 105 1.62 -6.71 2.93
CA PHE A 105 1.56 -5.59 1.99
C PHE A 105 2.80 -4.68 2.16
N ALA A 106 3.11 -4.29 3.39
CA ALA A 106 4.18 -3.33 3.67
C ALA A 106 5.57 -3.82 3.25
N CYS A 107 5.89 -5.11 3.37
CA CYS A 107 7.20 -5.61 2.95
C CYS A 107 7.38 -5.75 1.44
N ARG A 108 6.31 -5.57 0.66
CA ARG A 108 6.36 -5.47 -0.81
C ARG A 108 6.52 -4.03 -1.30
N LEU A 109 6.69 -3.09 -0.37
CA LEU A 109 6.94 -1.68 -0.64
C LEU A 109 8.36 -1.31 -0.20
N ALA A 110 9.07 -0.59 -1.06
CA ALA A 110 10.36 -0.02 -0.78
C ALA A 110 10.20 1.41 -0.22
N ASN A 111 11.03 1.75 0.78
CA ASN A 111 11.16 3.12 1.25
C ASN A 111 11.94 3.96 0.22
N ASN A 112 11.26 4.95 -0.35
CA ASN A 112 11.78 5.85 -1.38
C ASN A 112 11.76 7.31 -0.90
N THR A 113 11.95 7.52 0.40
CA THR A 113 11.92 8.87 1.01
C THR A 113 13.09 9.76 0.54
N ILE A 114 14.26 9.16 0.28
CA ILE A 114 15.46 9.88 -0.18
C ILE A 114 15.49 9.99 -1.71
N ASP A 115 15.02 8.95 -2.40
CA ASP A 115 14.98 8.86 -3.86
C ASP A 115 13.56 8.49 -4.31
N PRO A 116 12.66 9.49 -4.47
CA PRO A 116 11.26 9.23 -4.81
C PRO A 116 11.12 8.49 -6.14
N CYS A 117 10.22 7.53 -6.18
CA CYS A 117 9.93 6.71 -7.34
C CYS A 117 9.02 7.40 -8.37
N THR A 118 8.51 8.59 -8.04
CA THR A 118 7.75 9.45 -8.96
C THR A 118 8.63 10.52 -9.57
N LEU A 119 8.24 11.02 -10.73
CA LEU A 119 9.01 12.01 -11.49
C LEU A 119 8.23 13.32 -11.62
N ASP A 120 8.93 14.45 -11.57
CA ASP A 120 8.40 15.77 -11.94
C ASP A 120 8.28 15.93 -13.47
N ASP A 121 7.78 17.09 -13.91
CA ASP A 121 7.64 17.42 -15.35
C ASP A 121 8.97 17.49 -16.12
N ARG A 122 10.11 17.39 -15.41
CA ARG A 122 11.46 17.37 -15.97
C ARG A 122 12.13 15.99 -15.81
N GLU A 123 11.34 14.96 -15.54
CA GLU A 123 11.79 13.57 -15.38
C GLU A 123 12.79 13.39 -14.23
N ARG A 124 12.73 14.25 -13.20
CA ARG A 124 13.58 14.13 -12.00
C ARG A 124 12.80 13.48 -10.86
N PRO A 125 13.42 12.60 -10.05
CA PRO A 125 12.82 12.08 -8.83
C PRO A 125 12.23 13.19 -7.96
N ALA A 126 10.93 13.11 -7.69
CA ALA A 126 10.19 14.11 -6.96
C ALA A 126 8.92 13.52 -6.35
N TYR A 127 8.47 14.09 -5.23
CA TYR A 127 7.17 13.79 -4.66
C TYR A 127 6.03 14.30 -5.55
N VAL A 128 4.92 13.59 -5.54
CA VAL A 128 3.66 13.98 -6.18
C VAL A 128 3.12 15.26 -5.57
N ALA A 129 3.04 15.30 -4.25
CA ALA A 129 2.55 16.46 -3.52
C ALA A 129 3.73 17.23 -2.93
N SER A 130 3.73 18.56 -3.09
CA SER A 130 4.85 19.41 -2.65
C SER A 130 5.03 19.45 -1.12
N ASP A 131 4.02 19.01 -0.36
CA ASP A 131 4.00 19.06 1.09
C ASP A 131 4.20 17.69 1.76
N THR A 132 4.45 16.62 0.99
CA THR A 132 4.80 15.29 1.51
C THR A 132 6.30 15.18 1.77
N THR A 133 6.66 14.29 2.69
CA THR A 133 8.04 14.16 3.20
C THR A 133 8.53 12.71 3.24
N THR A 134 7.67 11.76 2.90
CA THR A 134 7.95 10.33 3.03
C THR A 134 7.16 9.58 1.97
N GLN A 135 7.84 8.67 1.27
CA GLN A 135 7.25 7.91 0.16
C GLN A 135 7.64 6.44 0.27
N VAL A 136 6.67 5.56 0.02
CA VAL A 136 6.91 4.14 -0.24
C VAL A 136 6.29 3.75 -1.57
N CYS A 137 6.91 2.82 -2.28
CA CYS A 137 6.47 2.39 -3.60
C CYS A 137 6.61 0.89 -3.79
N SER A 138 5.82 0.29 -4.68
CA SER A 138 6.12 -1.06 -5.15
C SER A 138 7.48 -1.10 -5.86
N ASP A 139 8.12 -2.27 -5.92
CA ASP A 139 9.39 -2.44 -6.65
C ASP A 139 9.12 -2.49 -8.17
N GLY A 140 8.89 -1.31 -8.75
CA GLY A 140 8.39 -1.18 -10.12
C GLY A 140 6.93 -1.60 -10.28
N VAL A 141 6.54 -1.91 -11.52
CA VAL A 141 5.17 -2.32 -11.86
C VAL A 141 4.81 -3.60 -11.09
N ILE A 142 3.68 -3.58 -10.39
CA ILE A 142 3.15 -4.70 -9.62
C ILE A 142 3.15 -5.97 -10.49
N GLY A 143 3.83 -7.00 -10.00
CA GLY A 143 3.95 -8.29 -10.64
C GLY A 143 2.79 -9.23 -10.30
N THR A 144 3.02 -10.52 -10.53
CA THR A 144 2.01 -11.57 -10.29
C THR A 144 1.68 -11.73 -8.81
N GLU A 145 2.61 -11.40 -7.93
CA GLU A 145 2.52 -11.51 -6.46
C GLU A 145 1.53 -10.52 -5.84
N MET A 146 1.32 -9.33 -6.42
CA MET A 146 0.30 -8.38 -5.97
C MET A 146 -0.73 -8.06 -7.04
N ARG A 147 -0.89 -8.94 -8.04
CA ARG A 147 -1.80 -8.70 -9.16
C ARG A 147 -3.23 -8.46 -8.67
N PHE A 148 -3.81 -7.35 -9.10
CA PHE A 148 -5.22 -7.07 -8.87
C PHE A 148 -6.11 -8.03 -9.68
N PRO A 149 -7.15 -8.63 -9.06
CA PRO A 149 -8.11 -9.46 -9.79
C PRO A 149 -9.04 -8.59 -10.66
N SER A 150 -9.61 -9.17 -11.72
CA SER A 150 -10.64 -8.50 -12.54
C SER A 150 -11.82 -8.04 -11.69
N GLY A 151 -12.39 -6.89 -12.05
CA GLY A 151 -13.36 -6.12 -11.28
C GLY A 151 -12.71 -4.97 -10.50
N SER A 152 -13.42 -4.51 -9.46
CA SER A 152 -12.93 -3.42 -8.60
C SER A 152 -12.29 -3.98 -7.33
N THR A 153 -11.16 -3.41 -6.94
CA THR A 153 -10.46 -3.68 -5.69
C THR A 153 -10.22 -2.35 -4.98
N THR A 154 -10.66 -2.22 -3.74
CA THR A 154 -10.47 -1.01 -2.95
C THR A 154 -9.26 -1.19 -2.06
N LEU A 155 -8.34 -0.24 -2.10
CA LEU A 155 -7.26 -0.14 -1.13
C LEU A 155 -7.61 0.94 -0.10
N ILE A 156 -7.38 0.65 1.17
CA ILE A 156 -7.36 1.64 2.24
C ILE A 156 -5.95 1.72 2.80
N VAL A 157 -5.46 2.92 3.04
CA VAL A 157 -4.15 3.15 3.63
C VAL A 157 -4.24 4.13 4.80
N ARG A 158 -3.46 3.88 5.86
CA ARG A 158 -3.11 4.88 6.87
C ARG A 158 -1.62 4.77 7.19
N TRP A 159 -1.10 5.79 7.87
CA TRP A 159 0.34 5.89 8.15
C TRP A 159 0.58 6.32 9.60
N ARG A 160 1.48 5.63 10.31
CA ARG A 160 1.98 5.98 11.65
C ARG A 160 3.19 6.91 11.58
N ASP A 161 3.20 7.98 12.37
CA ASP A 161 4.36 8.85 12.52
C ASP A 161 5.35 8.34 13.59
N ARG A 162 6.52 8.99 13.69
CA ARG A 162 7.55 8.62 14.69
C ARG A 162 7.11 8.80 16.14
N ASN A 163 6.11 9.63 16.41
CA ASN A 163 5.50 9.80 17.74
C ASN A 163 4.40 8.76 18.01
N GLY A 164 4.06 7.94 17.02
CA GLY A 164 3.08 6.87 17.11
C GLY A 164 1.64 7.26 16.80
N TYR A 165 1.40 8.45 16.25
CA TYR A 165 0.07 8.87 15.83
C TYR A 165 -0.24 8.39 14.43
N TYR A 166 -1.49 7.93 14.22
CA TYR A 166 -1.98 7.54 12.90
C TYR A 166 -2.60 8.72 12.16
N GLY A 167 -2.26 8.84 10.87
CA GLY A 167 -2.94 9.74 9.94
C GLY A 167 -4.35 9.27 9.60
N ARG A 168 -5.13 10.18 8.99
CA ARG A 168 -6.47 9.84 8.47
C ARG A 168 -6.35 8.81 7.35
N PRO A 169 -7.18 7.75 7.34
CA PRO A 169 -7.15 6.80 6.23
C PRO A 169 -7.53 7.44 4.90
N ALA A 170 -6.84 7.04 3.84
CA ALA A 170 -7.16 7.38 2.45
C ALA A 170 -7.58 6.10 1.69
N LYS A 171 -8.41 6.25 0.67
CA LYS A 171 -8.89 5.14 -0.16
C LYS A 171 -8.68 5.44 -1.64
N ILE A 172 -8.42 4.37 -2.39
CA ILE A 172 -8.49 4.37 -3.86
C ILE A 172 -9.20 3.09 -4.32
N ILE A 173 -9.80 3.14 -5.50
CA ILE A 173 -10.35 1.96 -6.17
C ILE A 173 -9.50 1.69 -7.40
N ILE A 174 -8.99 0.47 -7.52
CA ILE A 174 -8.34 -0.04 -8.72
C ILE A 174 -9.36 -0.89 -9.50
N ARG A 175 -9.61 -0.54 -10.76
CA ARG A 175 -10.49 -1.29 -11.64
C ARG A 175 -9.70 -1.98 -12.75
N VAL A 176 -9.83 -3.29 -12.81
CA VAL A 176 -9.25 -4.15 -13.85
C VAL A 176 -10.39 -4.77 -14.67
N PRO A 177 -10.42 -4.60 -16.00
CA PRO A 177 -11.41 -5.23 -16.87
C PRO A 177 -11.44 -6.77 -16.79
#